data_AF-A0A1B3XLI0-F1
#
_entry.id   AF-A0A1B3XLI0-F1
#
_cell.length_a   1.000
_cell.length_b   1.000
_cell.length_c   1.000
_cell.angle_alpha   90.00
_cell.angle_beta   90.00
_cell.angle_gamma   90.00
#
_symmetry.space_group_name_H-M   'P 1'
#
loop_
_entity.id
_entity.type
_entity.pdbx_description
1 polymer ?
#
loop_
_entity_poly.entity_id
_entity_poly.type
_entity_poly.pdbx_seq_one_letter_code
_entity_poly.pdbx_strand_id
1 'polypeptide(L)' 'MEICSEIRMKRMEMMELANAYGMGHEYTLRQSERLDKLINEYLILQHHSSVEVRNKRENMVVIVQEPFDDDVAL' A
#
# COMPACT_ATOMS: atom_id res chain seq x y z
N MET A 1 10.30 12.32 2.05
CA MET A 1 8.87 11.97 1.82
C MET A 1 8.46 12.56 0.48
N GLU A 2 8.96 11.97 -0.62
CA GLU A 2 8.91 12.55 -1.97
C GLU A 2 7.54 12.37 -2.65
N ILE A 3 6.84 11.28 -2.33
CA ILE A 3 5.52 10.93 -2.91
C ILE A 3 4.44 11.97 -2.57
N CYS A 4 4.50 12.58 -1.37
CA CYS A 4 3.59 13.67 -0.99
C CYS A 4 3.75 14.91 -1.88
N SER A 5 4.97 15.22 -2.30
CA SER A 5 5.24 16.36 -3.18
C SER A 5 4.74 16.10 -4.59
N GLU A 6 4.89 14.88 -5.08
CA GLU A 6 4.39 14.47 -6.40
C GLU A 6 2.86 14.50 -6.48
N ILE A 7 2.16 13.99 -5.46
CA ILE A 7 0.69 14.05 -5.37
C ILE A 7 0.20 15.51 -5.38
N ARG A 8 0.88 16.41 -4.66
CA ARG A 8 0.52 17.83 -4.63
C ARG A 8 0.69 18.49 -5.99
N MET A 9 1.79 18.19 -6.68
CA MET A 9 2.05 18.72 -8.03
C MET A 9 1.00 18.22 -9.02
N LYS A 10 0.71 16.92 -9.02
CA LYS A 10 -0.30 16.30 -9.90
C LYS A 10 -1.71 16.83 -9.65
N ARG A 11 -2.07 17.11 -8.39
CA ARG A 11 -3.33 17.79 -8.04
C ARG A 11 -3.45 19.17 -8.66
N MET A 12 -2.36 19.94 -8.64
CA MET A 12 -2.32 21.28 -9.21
C MET A 12 -2.48 21.22 -10.73
N GLU A 13 -1.72 20.36 -11.40
CA GLU A 13 -1.84 20.11 -12.85
C GLU A 13 -3.27 19.70 -13.24
N MET A 14 -3.90 18.81 -12.47
CA MET A 14 -5.27 18.38 -12.74
C MET A 14 -6.27 19.54 -12.60
N MET A 15 -6.09 20.41 -11.61
CA MET A 15 -6.97 21.56 -11.39
C MET A 15 -6.85 22.57 -12.54
N GLU A 16 -5.63 22.80 -13.04
CA GLU A 16 -5.39 23.62 -14.22
C GLU A 16 -6.03 23.03 -15.48
N LEU A 17 -5.92 21.72 -15.69
CA LEU A 17 -6.57 21.02 -16.80
C LEU A 17 -8.10 21.06 -16.70
N ALA A 18 -8.66 20.89 -15.50
CA ALA A 18 -10.09 21.01 -15.27
C ALA A 18 -10.59 22.43 -15.54
N ASN A 19 -9.81 23.46 -15.20
CA ASN A 19 -10.13 24.85 -15.53
C ASN A 19 -10.03 25.14 -17.03
N ALA A 20 -9.08 24.51 -17.74
CA ALA A 20 -8.86 24.73 -19.17
C ALA A 20 -9.84 23.97 -20.07
N TYR A 21 -10.14 22.71 -19.74
CA TYR A 21 -10.90 21.79 -20.60
C TYR A 21 -12.26 21.38 -20.00
N GLY A 22 -12.49 21.67 -18.72
CA GLY A 22 -13.64 21.17 -17.97
C GLY A 22 -13.39 19.80 -17.32
N MET A 23 -14.13 19.52 -16.26
CA MET A 23 -14.00 18.26 -15.50
C MET A 23 -14.44 17.02 -16.29
N GLY A 24 -15.35 17.16 -17.24
CA GLY A 24 -15.87 16.05 -18.06
C GLY A 24 -15.04 15.72 -19.29
N HIS A 25 -13.95 16.44 -19.55
CA HIS A 25 -13.10 16.19 -20.71
C HIS A 25 -12.28 14.92 -20.49
N GLU A 26 -12.17 14.07 -21.52
CA GLU A 26 -11.51 12.76 -21.43
C GLU A 26 -10.08 12.86 -20.88
N TYR A 27 -9.34 13.91 -21.25
CA TYR A 27 -8.00 14.17 -20.71
C TYR A 27 -8.03 14.44 -19.20
N THR A 28 -8.98 15.24 -18.71
CA THR A 28 -9.13 15.55 -17.28
C THR A 28 -9.49 14.29 -16.50
N LEU A 29 -10.39 13.47 -17.02
CA LEU A 29 -10.79 12.19 -16.43
C LEU A 29 -9.61 11.22 -16.34
N ARG A 30 -8.84 11.07 -17.42
CA ARG A 30 -7.67 10.20 -17.45
C ARG A 30 -6.58 10.64 -16.47
N GLN A 31 -6.39 11.95 -16.29
CA GLN A 31 -5.47 12.46 -15.28
C GLN A 31 -5.99 12.24 -13.86
N SER A 32 -7.30 12.36 -13.63
CA SER A 32 -7.94 12.01 -12.35
C SER A 32 -7.63 10.57 -11.96
N GLU A 33 -7.87 9.62 -12.86
CA GLU A 33 -7.66 8.20 -12.58
C GLU A 33 -6.20 7.87 -12.24
N ARG A 34 -5.25 8.55 -12.90
CA ARG A 34 -3.82 8.39 -12.63
C ARG A 34 -3.45 8.95 -11.26
N LEU A 35 -4.00 10.11 -10.90
CA LEU A 35 -3.78 10.72 -9.60
C LEU A 35 -4.38 9.84 -8.48
N ASP A 36 -5.57 9.28 -8.67
CA ASP A 36 -6.20 8.38 -7.70
C ASP A 36 -5.36 7.12 -7.48
N LYS A 37 -4.79 6.53 -8.53
CA LYS A 37 -3.86 5.39 -8.41
C LYS A 37 -2.63 5.74 -7.58
N LEU A 38 -2.01 6.89 -7.85
CA LEU A 38 -0.82 7.35 -7.12
C LEU A 38 -1.13 7.60 -5.63
N ILE A 39 -2.30 8.18 -5.32
CA ILE A 39 -2.75 8.37 -3.94
C ILE A 39 -2.96 7.03 -3.24
N ASN A 40 -3.59 6.07 -3.92
CA ASN A 40 -3.84 4.75 -3.36
C ASN A 40 -2.52 3.99 -3.06
N GLU A 41 -1.57 4.02 -3.98
CA GLU A 41 -0.23 3.44 -3.77
C GLU A 41 0.48 4.07 -2.56
N TYR A 42 0.41 5.39 -2.44
CA TYR A 42 0.96 6.10 -1.28
C TYR A 42 0.29 5.66 0.03
N LEU A 43 -1.04 5.56 0.06
CA LEU A 43 -1.78 5.12 1.25
C LEU A 43 -1.41 3.69 1.64
N ILE A 44 -1.29 2.79 0.68
CA ILE A 44 -0.84 1.40 0.90
C ILE A 44 0.55 1.40 1.55
N LEU A 45 1.52 2.12 0.97
CA LEU A 45 2.88 2.22 1.51
C LEU A 45 2.91 2.85 2.91
N GLN A 46 2.08 3.87 3.17
CA GLN A 46 1.96 4.50 4.48
C GLN A 46 1.39 3.53 5.53
N HIS A 47 0.40 2.73 5.16
CA HIS A 47 -0.17 1.69 6.02
C HIS A 47 0.86 0.59 6.31
N HIS A 48 1.62 0.12 5.32
CA HIS A 48 2.67 -0.88 5.55
C HIS A 48 3.83 -0.35 6.40
N SER A 49 4.21 0.91 6.24
CA SER A 49 5.22 1.56 7.10
C SER A 49 4.79 1.66 8.57
N SER A 50 3.48 1.63 8.85
CA SER A 50 2.94 1.69 10.21
C SER A 50 2.78 0.30 10.87
N VAL A 51 2.97 -0.78 10.10
CA VAL A 51 2.89 -2.19 10.54
C VAL A 51 4.27 -2.84 10.59
N GLU A 52 5.36 -2.06 10.69
CA GLU A 52 6.60 -2.57 11.29
C GLU A 52 6.36 -2.77 12.80
N VAL A 53 5.60 -3.82 13.13
CA VAL A 53 5.57 -4.40 14.45
C VAL A 53 6.97 -4.93 14.69
N ARG A 54 7.75 -4.14 15.43
CA ARG A 54 8.99 -4.52 16.10
C ARG A 54 8.70 -5.75 16.98
N ASN A 55 8.64 -6.93 16.38
CA ASN A 55 8.65 -8.16 17.13
C ASN A 55 10.11 -8.45 17.48
N LYS A 56 10.59 -7.81 18.56
CA LYS A 56 11.83 -8.22 19.22
C LYS A 56 11.61 -9.62 19.79
N ARG A 57 11.72 -10.64 18.94
CA ARG A 57 11.78 -12.05 19.34
C ARG A 57 13.15 -12.32 19.93
N GLU A 58 13.48 -11.74 21.09
CA GLU A 58 14.76 -12.04 21.72
C GLU A 58 14.74 -13.40 22.44
N ASN A 59 13.59 -13.97 22.82
CA ASN A 59 13.53 -15.30 23.47
C ASN A 59 12.29 -16.12 23.04
N MET A 60 12.25 -16.62 21.80
CA MET A 60 11.22 -17.59 21.39
C MET A 60 11.82 -18.99 21.27
N VAL A 61 11.49 -19.89 22.20
CA VAL A 61 11.83 -21.32 22.11
C VAL A 61 10.65 -22.04 21.49
N VAL A 62 10.86 -22.64 20.32
CA VAL A 62 9.87 -23.49 19.65
C VAL A 62 10.15 -24.93 20.09
N ILE A 63 9.22 -25.53 20.83
CA ILE A 63 9.26 -26.96 21.15
C ILE A 63 8.36 -27.66 20.15
N VAL A 64 8.98 -28.41 19.23
CA VAL A 64 8.26 -29.30 18.32
C VAL A 64 8.16 -30.66 19.02
N GLN A 65 6.95 -31.14 19.27
CA GLN A 65 6.75 -32.54 19.64
C GLN A 65 6.74 -33.36 18.35
N GLU A 66 7.59 -34.37 18.26
CA GLU A 66 7.47 -35.39 17.23
C GLU A 66 6.14 -36.13 17.42
N PRO A 67 5.42 -36.46 16.32
CA PRO A 67 4.28 -37.34 16.41
C PRO A 67 4.76 -38.69 16.96
N PHE A 68 4.00 -39.26 17.90
CA PHE A 68 4.27 -40.62 18.37
C PHE A 68 4.06 -41.57 17.19
N ASP A 69 5.05 -42.40 16.89
CA ASP A 69 4.90 -43.49 15.95
C ASP A 69 3.83 -44.45 16.48
N ASP A 70 2.64 -44.43 15.85
CA ASP A 70 1.60 -45.43 16.07
C ASP A 70 1.98 -46.74 15.35
N ASP A 71 3.12 -47.32 15.72
CA ASP A 71 3.43 -48.72 15.44
C ASP A 71 2.92 -49.58 16.60
N VAL A 72 1.60 -49.60 16.77
CA VAL A 72 0.93 -50.73 17.43
C VAL A 72 0.59 -51.73 16.34
N ALA A 73 1.57 -52.56 16.00
CA ALA A 73 1.35 -53.83 15.34
C ALA A 73 0.41 -54.69 16.20
N LEU A 74 -0.72 -55.09 15.62
CA LEU A 74 -1.57 -56.18 16.10
C LEU A 74 -1.81 -57.16 14.95
#